data_AF-A0AAC9DD70-F1
#
_entry.id   AF-A0AAC9DD70-F1
#
_cell.length_a   1.000
_cell.length_b   1.000
_cell.length_c   1.000
_cell.angle_alpha   90.00
_cell.angle_beta   90.00
_cell.angle_gamma   90.00
#
_symmetry.space_group_name_H-M   'P 1'
#
loop_
_entity.id
_entity.type
_entity.pdbx_description
1 polymer ?
#
loop_
_entity_poly.entity_id
_entity_poly.type
_entity_poly.pdbx_seq_one_letter_code
_entity_poly.pdbx_strand_id
1 'polypeptide(L)'
;MSGLPIATNHYFDAHFHRRGVKLLPNEFYTTREDMVLVTVLGSCVAACLHDPIARIGGMNHFMLPDDGADPSAAASESMRYGAYAMEVLINELIKAGGRRERFEAKVFGGAAVLAGMTTINIGDRNADFVRRYLALERIRITAEDLQGVHPRKVAFMPYTGQAMVKKLRVQAPDVAEREAALAREASGERAARPRPRVELFGTPAPKADAKPRIELFGTRAASQPVTRKQEA
;
A
#
# COMPACT_ATOMS: atom_id res chain seq x y z
N MET A 1 21.88 -8.01 -1.59
CA MET A 1 21.09 -7.55 -0.42
C MET A 1 20.63 -6.15 -0.72
N SER A 2 19.35 -5.96 -1.05
CA SER A 2 18.81 -4.60 -1.18
C SER A 2 18.79 -3.98 0.22
N GLY A 3 19.48 -2.85 0.42
CA GLY A 3 19.48 -2.14 1.69
C GLY A 3 18.08 -1.63 2.03
N LEU A 4 17.84 -1.34 3.32
CA LEU A 4 16.62 -0.64 3.72
C LEU A 4 16.57 0.74 3.06
N PRO A 5 15.39 1.22 2.60
CA PRO A 5 15.26 2.49 1.90
C PRO A 5 15.30 3.68 2.88
N ILE A 6 16.44 3.89 3.53
CA ILE A 6 16.66 4.95 4.49
C ILE A 6 17.00 6.25 3.76
N ALA A 7 16.30 7.34 4.07
CA ALA A 7 16.59 8.65 3.50
C ALA A 7 18.00 9.12 3.88
N THR A 8 18.77 9.60 2.90
CA THR A 8 20.17 10.02 3.07
C THR A 8 20.39 11.52 2.87
N ASN A 9 19.36 12.26 2.47
CA ASN A 9 19.44 13.68 2.16
C ASN A 9 19.42 14.55 3.43
N HIS A 10 20.56 14.62 4.10
CA HIS A 10 20.80 15.45 5.27
C HIS A 10 21.13 16.90 4.90
N TYR A 11 20.58 17.85 5.64
CA TYR A 11 20.86 19.28 5.48
C TYR A 11 20.65 20.03 6.80
N PHE A 12 20.95 21.33 6.81
CA PHE A 12 20.56 22.22 7.89
C PHE A 12 19.33 23.04 7.47
N ASP A 13 18.24 22.93 8.22
CA ASP A 13 17.02 23.70 7.94
C ASP A 13 17.11 25.06 8.64
N ALA A 14 17.26 26.12 7.85
CA ALA A 14 17.39 27.48 8.34
C ALA A 14 16.10 28.06 8.95
N HIS A 15 14.93 27.51 8.63
CA HIS A 15 13.65 27.97 9.18
C HIS A 15 13.43 27.40 10.58
N PHE A 16 13.77 26.13 10.79
CA PHE A 16 13.66 25.46 12.09
C PHE A 16 14.91 25.56 12.95
N HIS A 17 16.02 26.07 12.39
CA HIS A 17 17.34 26.15 13.02
C HIS A 17 17.81 24.79 13.57
N ARG A 18 17.59 23.72 12.80
CA ARG A 18 17.88 22.33 13.20
C ARG A 18 18.47 21.55 12.03
N ARG A 19 19.15 20.43 12.34
CA ARG A 19 19.44 19.43 11.31
C ARG A 19 18.13 18.93 10.70
N GLY A 20 18.16 18.63 9.41
CA GLY A 20 17.01 18.14 8.67
C GLY A 20 17.34 16.95 7.79
N VAL A 21 16.33 16.14 7.49
CA VAL A 21 16.37 15.11 6.46
C VAL A 21 15.21 15.33 5.51
N LYS A 22 15.50 15.35 4.20
CA LYS A 22 14.47 15.39 3.18
C LYS A 22 14.17 13.96 2.74
N LEU A 23 12.93 13.53 2.89
CA LEU A 23 12.47 12.22 2.44
C LEU A 23 11.93 12.33 1.02
N LEU A 24 12.43 11.47 0.15
CA LEU A 24 11.91 11.21 -1.18
C LEU A 24 10.89 10.06 -1.13
N PRO A 25 10.11 9.85 -2.20
CA PRO A 25 9.20 8.72 -2.25
C PRO A 25 9.91 7.39 -2.04
N ASN A 26 9.23 6.50 -1.34
CA ASN A 26 9.67 5.16 -0.95
C ASN A 26 10.79 5.13 0.08
N GLU A 27 11.17 6.29 0.64
CA GLU A 27 12.11 6.38 1.75
C GLU A 27 11.39 6.48 3.10
N PHE A 28 12.11 6.10 4.15
CA PHE A 28 11.76 6.39 5.53
C PHE A 28 12.97 6.89 6.30
N TYR A 29 12.71 7.49 7.46
CA TYR A 29 13.76 7.88 8.39
C TYR A 29 13.26 7.79 9.83
N THR A 30 14.08 7.26 10.72
CA THR A 30 13.82 7.18 12.17
C THR A 30 14.96 7.84 12.93
N THR A 31 14.64 8.51 14.03
CA THR A 31 15.66 9.22 14.82
C THR A 31 15.19 9.48 16.25
N ARG A 32 16.18 9.70 17.12
CA ARG A 32 16.03 10.17 18.50
C ARG A 32 16.58 11.59 18.68
N GLU A 33 17.19 12.15 17.62
CA GLU A 33 17.79 13.47 17.65
C GLU A 33 16.73 14.56 17.51
N ASP A 34 17.05 15.74 18.05
CA ASP A 34 16.21 16.93 17.88
C ASP A 34 16.40 17.54 16.49
N MET A 35 15.73 16.97 15.50
CA MET A 35 15.85 17.30 14.08
C MET A 35 14.50 17.40 13.39
N VAL A 36 14.48 17.83 12.12
CA VAL A 36 13.26 17.93 11.31
C VAL A 36 13.28 16.97 10.12
N LEU A 37 12.22 16.19 9.95
CA LEU A 37 12.00 15.38 8.75
C LEU A 37 11.05 16.13 7.83
N VAL A 38 11.44 16.31 6.56
CA VAL A 38 10.69 17.13 5.62
C VAL A 38 10.39 16.34 4.36
N THR A 39 9.16 16.47 3.86
CA THR A 39 8.79 15.92 2.56
C THR A 39 7.73 16.77 1.87
N VAL A 40 7.53 16.52 0.58
CA VAL A 40 6.49 17.15 -0.24
C VAL A 40 5.62 16.04 -0.83
N LEU A 41 4.32 16.17 -0.64
CA LEU A 41 3.33 15.15 -0.96
C LEU A 41 2.28 15.75 -1.90
N GLY A 42 1.98 15.12 -3.02
CA GLY A 42 0.65 15.21 -3.64
C GLY A 42 -0.11 13.92 -3.31
N SER A 43 -0.26 12.99 -4.26
CA SER A 43 -1.02 11.74 -4.07
C SER A 43 -0.38 10.75 -3.10
N CYS A 44 0.94 10.81 -2.88
CA CYS A 44 1.62 10.04 -1.84
C CYS A 44 1.11 10.38 -0.44
N VAL A 45 1.34 9.48 0.51
CA VAL A 45 1.05 9.69 1.93
C VAL A 45 2.32 9.52 2.76
N ALA A 46 2.47 10.36 3.78
CA ALA A 46 3.47 10.22 4.82
C ALA A 46 2.79 9.88 6.15
N ALA A 47 3.26 8.81 6.80
CA ALA A 47 2.95 8.52 8.20
C ALA A 47 4.11 8.96 9.08
N CYS A 48 3.80 9.82 10.06
CA CYS A 48 4.72 10.26 11.10
C CYS A 48 4.36 9.53 12.39
N LEU A 49 5.28 8.71 12.91
CA LEU A 49 5.09 7.97 14.16
C LEU A 49 5.98 8.56 15.25
N HIS A 50 5.47 8.60 16.47
CA HIS A 50 6.15 9.17 17.63
C HIS A 50 5.86 8.38 18.91
N ASP A 51 6.89 8.07 19.69
CA ASP A 51 6.78 7.66 21.08
C ASP A 51 7.11 8.86 21.99
N PRO A 52 6.12 9.43 22.70
CA PRO A 52 6.32 10.63 23.53
C PRO A 52 7.17 10.39 24.77
N ILE A 53 7.27 9.15 25.23
CA ILE A 53 8.05 8.81 26.43
C ILE A 53 9.51 8.56 26.04
N ALA A 54 9.73 7.77 24.99
CA ALA A 54 11.08 7.48 24.51
C ALA A 54 11.71 8.66 23.73
N ARG A 55 10.90 9.63 23.30
CA ARG A 55 11.26 10.75 22.42
C ARG A 55 11.92 10.29 21.14
N ILE A 56 11.30 9.29 20.53
CA ILE A 56 11.73 8.68 19.27
C ILE A 56 10.61 8.88 18.28
N GLY A 57 10.95 9.15 17.03
CA GLY A 57 9.96 9.15 15.98
C GLY A 57 10.58 8.92 14.63
N GLY A 58 9.71 8.85 13.64
CA GLY A 58 10.12 8.67 12.26
C GLY A 58 9.00 9.03 11.31
N MET A 59 9.37 9.18 10.06
CA MET A 59 8.45 9.48 8.98
C MET A 59 8.76 8.53 7.83
N ASN A 60 7.73 8.06 7.14
CA ASN A 60 7.87 7.46 5.82
C ASN A 60 7.24 8.35 4.74
N HIS A 61 7.51 8.03 3.49
CA HIS A 61 6.82 8.59 2.33
C HIS A 61 6.54 7.44 1.39
N PHE A 62 5.28 7.01 1.30
CA PHE A 62 4.91 5.89 0.43
C PHE A 62 3.87 6.31 -0.63
N MET A 63 3.90 5.59 -1.74
CA MET A 63 2.86 5.62 -2.76
C MET A 63 2.48 4.17 -3.06
N LEU A 64 1.18 3.87 -3.09
CA LEU A 64 0.73 2.55 -3.55
C LEU A 64 0.84 2.46 -5.08
N PRO A 65 1.23 1.31 -5.64
CA PRO A 65 1.14 1.08 -7.08
C PRO A 65 -0.30 1.16 -7.58
N ASP A 66 -0.46 1.43 -8.87
CA ASP A 66 -1.77 1.40 -9.52
C ASP A 66 -2.29 -0.04 -9.62
N ASP A 67 -3.56 -0.26 -9.24
CA ASP A 67 -4.18 -1.58 -9.24
C ASP A 67 -4.44 -2.08 -10.68
N GLY A 68 -4.43 -1.21 -11.69
CA GLY A 68 -4.69 -1.63 -13.08
C GLY A 68 -6.03 -2.37 -13.25
N ALA A 69 -6.19 -3.14 -14.33
CA ALA A 69 -7.49 -3.67 -14.76
C ALA A 69 -8.02 -4.91 -14.00
N ASP A 70 -7.22 -5.57 -13.17
CA ASP A 70 -7.66 -6.69 -12.30
C ASP A 70 -7.59 -6.24 -10.83
N PRO A 71 -8.72 -5.78 -10.26
CA PRO A 71 -8.75 -5.19 -8.93
C PRO A 71 -8.39 -6.16 -7.82
N SER A 72 -8.61 -7.47 -8.00
CA SER A 72 -8.47 -8.47 -6.93
C SER A 72 -7.01 -8.81 -6.63
N ALA A 73 -6.25 -9.15 -7.66
CA ALA A 73 -4.84 -9.50 -7.51
C ALA A 73 -3.96 -8.28 -7.24
N ALA A 74 -4.35 -7.10 -7.77
CA ALA A 74 -3.56 -5.90 -7.66
C ALA A 74 -3.76 -5.16 -6.33
N ALA A 75 -4.99 -5.14 -5.79
CA ALA A 75 -5.24 -4.62 -4.44
C ALA A 75 -4.37 -5.35 -3.41
N SER A 76 -4.16 -6.67 -3.55
CA SER A 76 -3.29 -7.43 -2.66
C SER A 76 -1.83 -6.97 -2.72
N GLU A 77 -1.29 -6.61 -3.89
CA GLU A 77 0.10 -6.18 -4.04
C GLU A 77 0.31 -4.75 -3.54
N SER A 78 -0.60 -3.85 -3.89
CA SER A 78 -0.60 -2.48 -3.38
C SER A 78 -0.64 -2.48 -1.85
N MET A 79 -1.54 -3.27 -1.26
CA MET A 79 -1.59 -3.44 0.20
C MET A 79 -0.28 -3.98 0.77
N ARG A 80 0.38 -4.94 0.11
CA ARG A 80 1.70 -5.46 0.54
C ARG A 80 2.77 -4.36 0.53
N TYR A 81 2.77 -3.50 -0.48
CA TYR A 81 3.72 -2.40 -0.59
C TYR A 81 3.56 -1.38 0.55
N GLY A 82 2.34 -0.88 0.74
CA GLY A 82 2.05 0.05 1.83
C GLY A 82 2.32 -0.58 3.19
N ALA A 83 1.97 -1.86 3.38
CA ALA A 83 2.22 -2.58 4.62
C ALA A 83 3.71 -2.71 4.90
N TYR A 84 4.52 -2.99 3.88
CA TYR A 84 5.98 -3.02 4.01
C TYR A 84 6.54 -1.67 4.47
N ALA A 85 6.12 -0.57 3.84
CA ALA A 85 6.60 0.77 4.20
C ALA A 85 6.24 1.17 5.65
N MET A 86 5.07 0.74 6.14
CA MET A 86 4.66 0.97 7.53
C MET A 86 5.36 0.03 8.51
N GLU A 87 5.47 -1.26 8.19
CA GLU A 87 6.15 -2.26 9.01
C GLU A 87 7.61 -1.91 9.22
N VAL A 88 8.32 -1.50 8.15
CA VAL A 88 9.72 -1.09 8.27
C VAL A 88 9.86 0.08 9.23
N LEU A 89 9.02 1.12 9.09
CA LEU A 89 9.05 2.27 9.98
C LEU A 89 8.80 1.87 11.44
N ILE A 90 7.75 1.08 11.70
CA ILE A 90 7.39 0.63 13.06
C ILE A 90 8.53 -0.19 13.67
N ASN A 91 9.07 -1.15 12.92
CA ASN A 91 10.11 -2.04 13.43
C ASN A 91 11.42 -1.29 13.71
N GLU A 92 11.79 -0.30 12.89
CA GLU A 92 12.97 0.53 13.16
C GLU A 92 12.77 1.44 14.38
N LEU A 93 11.56 1.93 14.63
CA LEU A 93 11.25 2.67 15.87
C LEU A 93 11.33 1.78 17.11
N ILE A 94 10.85 0.54 17.02
CA ILE A 94 10.96 -0.44 18.10
C ILE A 94 12.43 -0.77 18.38
N LYS A 95 13.23 -1.02 17.34
CA LYS A 95 14.69 -1.25 17.46
C LYS A 95 15.42 -0.06 18.08
N ALA A 96 14.98 1.16 17.80
CA ALA A 96 15.52 2.37 18.41
C ALA A 96 15.15 2.54 19.91
N GLY A 97 14.24 1.70 20.43
CA GLY A 97 13.78 1.68 21.82
C GLY A 97 12.36 2.20 22.04
N GLY A 98 11.60 2.44 20.98
CA GLY A 98 10.20 2.83 21.05
C GLY A 98 9.29 1.65 21.44
N ARG A 99 8.15 1.93 22.08
CA ARG A 99 7.16 0.91 22.42
C ARG A 99 5.90 1.10 21.59
N ARG A 100 5.47 0.05 20.88
CA ARG A 100 4.36 0.09 19.92
C ARG A 100 3.08 0.65 20.54
N GLU A 101 2.77 0.26 21.78
CA GLU A 101 1.59 0.70 22.52
C GLU A 101 1.59 2.20 22.90
N ARG A 102 2.74 2.88 22.75
CA ARG A 102 2.89 4.32 22.98
C ARG A 102 2.91 5.13 21.69
N PHE A 103 2.94 4.46 20.53
CA PHE A 103 3.04 5.16 19.26
C PHE A 103 1.78 5.97 19.00
N GLU A 104 2.02 7.23 18.63
CA GLU A 104 1.02 8.14 18.10
C GLU A 104 1.34 8.44 16.64
N ALA A 105 0.31 8.47 15.81
CA ALA A 105 0.46 8.72 14.38
C ALA A 105 -0.08 10.09 13.98
N LYS A 106 0.61 10.72 13.04
CA LYS A 106 0.09 11.85 12.26
C LYS A 106 0.27 11.56 10.78
N VAL A 107 -0.77 11.77 9.99
CA VAL A 107 -0.78 11.35 8.57
C VAL A 107 -1.15 12.51 7.65
N PHE A 108 -0.42 12.61 6.54
CA PHE A 108 -0.53 13.75 5.63
C PHE A 108 -0.39 13.28 4.18
N GLY A 109 -1.00 14.01 3.23
CA GLY A 109 -0.86 13.76 1.79
C GLY A 109 -2.15 13.27 1.12
N GLY A 110 -2.05 12.42 0.10
CA GLY A 110 -3.22 11.88 -0.61
C GLY A 110 -3.93 12.90 -1.51
N ALA A 111 -3.26 13.98 -1.92
CA ALA A 111 -3.85 15.00 -2.77
C ALA A 111 -4.09 14.52 -4.22
N ALA A 112 -5.18 14.97 -4.83
CA ALA A 112 -5.42 14.85 -6.26
C ALA A 112 -4.75 16.03 -7.00
N VAL A 113 -3.48 15.86 -7.36
CA VAL A 113 -2.65 16.94 -7.97
C VAL A 113 -2.69 17.00 -9.50
N LEU A 114 -3.12 15.94 -10.19
CA LEU A 114 -3.33 15.95 -11.64
C LEU A 114 -4.82 15.96 -11.97
N ALA A 115 -5.22 16.79 -12.93
CA ALA A 115 -6.54 16.73 -13.54
C ALA A 115 -6.62 15.48 -14.46
N GLY A 116 -7.13 14.38 -13.92
CA GLY A 116 -7.35 13.12 -14.65
C GLY A 116 -7.81 12.00 -13.71
N MET A 117 -8.69 11.12 -14.20
CA MET A 117 -9.36 10.08 -13.40
C MET A 117 -8.40 9.12 -12.67
N THR A 118 -7.18 8.93 -13.16
CA THR A 118 -6.20 7.98 -12.61
C THR A 118 -5.56 8.45 -11.30
N THR A 119 -5.19 9.73 -11.18
CA THR A 119 -4.53 10.24 -9.96
C THR A 119 -5.49 10.55 -8.82
N ILE A 120 -6.75 10.88 -9.14
CA ILE A 120 -7.82 11.08 -8.16
C ILE A 120 -8.00 9.80 -7.33
N ASN A 121 -7.95 8.62 -7.98
CA ASN A 121 -8.11 7.34 -7.28
C ASN A 121 -6.88 6.94 -6.44
N ILE A 122 -5.66 7.40 -6.76
CA ILE A 122 -4.45 6.99 -6.04
C ILE A 122 -4.37 7.67 -4.67
N GLY A 123 -4.63 8.98 -4.62
CA GLY A 123 -4.57 9.75 -3.36
C GLY A 123 -5.55 9.23 -2.31
N ASP A 124 -6.79 8.95 -2.73
CA ASP A 124 -7.84 8.38 -1.88
C ASP A 124 -7.47 6.97 -1.40
N ARG A 125 -6.97 6.10 -2.29
CA ARG A 125 -6.50 4.74 -1.93
C ARG A 125 -5.38 4.78 -0.91
N ASN A 126 -4.41 5.69 -1.07
CA ASN A 126 -3.29 5.84 -0.12
C ASN A 126 -3.79 6.30 1.26
N ALA A 127 -4.73 7.26 1.28
CA ALA A 127 -5.33 7.76 2.52
C ALA A 127 -6.16 6.67 3.24
N ASP A 128 -6.98 5.93 2.50
CA ASP A 128 -7.78 4.84 3.07
C ASP A 128 -6.92 3.67 3.55
N PHE A 129 -5.83 3.38 2.83
CA PHE A 129 -4.85 2.40 3.26
C PHE A 129 -4.23 2.79 4.61
N VAL A 130 -3.69 4.00 4.75
CA VAL A 130 -2.98 4.39 5.99
C VAL A 130 -3.92 4.38 7.20
N ARG A 131 -5.17 4.84 7.03
CA ARG A 131 -6.18 4.84 8.09
C ARG A 131 -6.51 3.41 8.53
N ARG A 132 -6.77 2.51 7.59
CA ARG A 132 -7.07 1.10 7.90
C ARG A 132 -5.89 0.40 8.53
N TYR A 133 -4.68 0.59 8.00
CA TYR A 133 -3.47 -0.03 8.52
C TYR A 133 -3.23 0.41 9.97
N LEU A 134 -3.27 1.71 10.27
CA LEU A 134 -3.06 2.23 11.63
C LEU A 134 -4.15 1.75 12.61
N ALA A 135 -5.40 1.62 12.15
CA ALA A 135 -6.49 1.07 12.96
C ALA A 135 -6.27 -0.41 13.30
N LEU A 136 -5.84 -1.22 12.34
CA LEU A 136 -5.48 -2.63 12.56
C LEU A 136 -4.33 -2.77 13.56
N GLU A 137 -3.34 -1.88 13.44
CA GLU A 137 -2.18 -1.81 14.33
C GLU A 137 -2.47 -1.17 15.70
N ARG A 138 -3.71 -0.71 15.92
CA ARG A 138 -4.14 -0.01 17.15
C ARG A 138 -3.28 1.22 17.48
N ILE A 139 -2.72 1.87 16.46
CA ILE A 139 -1.97 3.12 16.60
C ILE A 139 -2.94 4.29 16.38
N ARG A 140 -3.09 5.13 17.39
CA ARG A 140 -4.04 6.25 17.35
C ARG A 140 -3.53 7.35 16.42
N ILE A 141 -4.37 7.81 15.49
CA ILE A 141 -4.11 9.02 14.71
C ILE A 141 -4.47 10.24 15.58
N THR A 142 -3.48 11.07 15.88
CA THR A 142 -3.65 12.30 16.69
C THR A 142 -3.85 13.55 15.83
N ALA A 143 -3.45 13.51 14.55
CA ALA A 143 -3.75 14.55 13.57
C ALA A 143 -3.69 13.99 12.15
N GLU A 144 -4.53 14.52 11.25
CA GLU A 144 -4.45 14.21 9.82
C GLU A 144 -4.78 15.44 8.94
N ASP A 145 -4.11 15.56 7.80
CA ASP A 145 -4.50 16.42 6.65
C ASP A 145 -4.28 15.59 5.38
N LEU A 146 -5.27 14.74 5.10
CA LEU A 146 -5.32 13.83 3.96
C LEU A 146 -6.26 14.35 2.88
N GLN A 147 -6.10 13.87 1.65
CA GLN A 147 -7.01 14.15 0.51
C GLN A 147 -7.06 15.63 0.12
N GLY A 148 -7.92 16.00 -0.84
CA GLY A 148 -8.04 17.37 -1.37
C GLY A 148 -7.16 17.63 -2.59
N VAL A 149 -7.14 18.86 -3.10
CA VAL A 149 -6.57 19.19 -4.43
C VAL A 149 -5.17 19.82 -4.38
N HIS A 150 -4.66 20.08 -3.19
CA HIS A 150 -3.40 20.79 -3.01
C HIS A 150 -2.29 19.84 -2.58
N PRO A 151 -1.12 19.84 -3.26
CA PRO A 151 0.06 19.24 -2.68
C PRO A 151 0.45 19.97 -1.40
N ARG A 152 1.17 19.30 -0.51
CA ARG A 152 1.55 19.85 0.79
C ARG A 152 2.98 19.50 1.15
N LYS A 153 3.70 20.50 1.67
CA LYS A 153 4.99 20.31 2.33
C LYS A 153 4.71 19.98 3.80
N VAL A 154 5.30 18.90 4.28
CA VAL A 154 5.21 18.44 5.67
C VAL A 154 6.58 18.58 6.31
N ALA A 155 6.62 19.15 7.51
CA ALA A 155 7.77 19.15 8.39
C ALA A 155 7.37 18.50 9.72
N PHE A 156 8.07 17.45 10.11
CA PHE A 156 7.80 16.68 11.32
C PHE A 156 9.03 16.72 12.23
N MET A 157 8.82 16.94 13.52
CA MET A 157 9.86 16.94 14.55
C MET A 157 9.72 15.64 15.38
N PRO A 158 10.51 14.60 15.09
CA PRO A 158 10.36 13.28 15.70
C PRO A 158 10.53 13.28 17.22
N TYR A 159 11.36 14.18 17.74
CA TYR A 159 11.64 14.30 19.17
C TYR A 159 10.44 14.77 19.98
N THR A 160 9.61 15.67 19.43
CA THR A 160 8.45 16.27 20.12
C THR A 160 7.10 15.77 19.59
N GLY A 161 7.11 15.07 18.46
CA GLY A 161 5.90 14.66 17.74
C GLY A 161 5.18 15.83 17.04
N GLN A 162 5.72 17.05 17.02
CA GLN A 162 5.10 18.19 16.35
C GLN A 162 5.18 18.04 14.83
N ALA A 163 4.14 18.51 14.14
CA ALA A 163 4.08 18.50 12.69
C ALA A 163 3.53 19.83 12.18
N MET A 164 4.08 20.30 11.06
CA MET A 164 3.66 21.51 10.37
C MET A 164 3.39 21.19 8.91
N VAL A 165 2.27 21.70 8.40
CA VAL A 165 1.82 21.45 7.04
C VAL A 165 1.64 22.77 6.32
N LYS A 166 2.22 22.88 5.12
CA LYS A 166 2.01 24.01 4.22
C LYS A 166 1.42 23.50 2.90
N LYS A 167 0.17 23.86 2.63
CA LYS A 167 -0.46 23.62 1.33
C LYS A 167 0.25 24.46 0.25
N LEU A 168 0.60 23.80 -0.84
CA LEU A 168 1.29 24.38 -1.99
C LEU A 168 0.25 24.72 -3.07
N ARG A 169 0.60 25.66 -3.95
CA ARG A 169 -0.28 26.02 -5.08
C ARG A 169 -0.34 24.85 -6.07
N VAL A 170 -1.51 24.63 -6.67
CA VAL A 170 -1.81 23.50 -7.58
C VAL A 170 -0.87 23.46 -8.79
N GLN A 171 -0.35 24.60 -9.22
CA GLN A 171 0.61 24.73 -10.33
C GLN A 171 2.06 24.50 -9.86
N ALA A 172 2.31 23.40 -9.17
CA ALA A 172 3.67 22.93 -8.91
C ALA A 172 4.02 21.86 -9.96
N PRO A 173 4.42 22.24 -11.19
CA PRO A 173 4.64 21.28 -12.28
C PRO A 173 5.62 20.18 -11.88
N ASP A 174 6.63 20.52 -11.08
CA ASP A 174 7.60 19.58 -10.52
C ASP A 174 6.95 18.47 -9.67
N VAL A 175 5.87 18.75 -8.94
CA VAL A 175 5.18 17.71 -8.14
C VAL A 175 4.37 16.79 -9.05
N ALA A 176 3.63 17.35 -10.01
CA ALA A 176 2.82 16.57 -10.94
C ALA A 176 3.70 15.65 -11.83
N GLU A 177 4.80 16.17 -12.35
CA GLU A 177 5.74 15.40 -13.18
C GLU A 177 6.40 14.27 -12.40
N ARG A 178 6.83 14.54 -11.16
CA ARG A 178 7.39 13.51 -10.26
C ARG A 178 6.39 12.42 -9.94
N GLU A 179 5.14 12.77 -9.69
CA GLU A 179 4.11 11.75 -9.40
C GLU A 179 3.77 10.91 -10.62
N ALA A 180 3.70 11.51 -11.81
CA ALA A 180 3.52 10.75 -13.03
C ALA A 180 4.71 9.79 -13.29
N ALA A 181 5.94 10.22 -12.98
CA ALA A 181 7.11 9.35 -13.04
C ALA A 181 7.01 8.19 -12.03
N LEU A 182 6.72 8.49 -10.76
CA LEU A 182 6.62 7.49 -9.70
C LEU A 182 5.50 6.47 -9.96
N ALA A 183 4.34 6.93 -10.43
CA ALA A 183 3.24 6.04 -10.79
C ALA A 183 3.60 5.09 -11.94
N ARG A 184 4.39 5.56 -12.93
CA ARG A 184 4.90 4.72 -14.02
C ARG A 184 5.92 3.71 -13.52
N GLU A 185 6.84 4.12 -12.64
CA GLU A 185 7.84 3.23 -12.04
C GLU A 185 7.18 2.14 -11.20
N ALA A 186 6.26 2.51 -10.31
CA ALA A 186 5.49 1.56 -9.49
C ALA A 186 4.70 0.56 -10.35
N SER A 187 4.19 1.00 -11.51
CA SER A 187 3.52 0.13 -12.48
C SER A 187 4.50 -0.76 -13.27
N GLY A 188 5.72 -0.27 -13.56
CA GLY A 188 6.78 -1.00 -14.25
C GLY A 188 7.42 -2.09 -13.37
N GLU A 189 7.67 -1.80 -12.09
CA GLU A 189 8.15 -2.79 -11.11
C GLU A 189 7.16 -3.96 -10.98
N ARG A 190 5.85 -3.69 -11.06
CA ARG A 190 4.81 -4.71 -11.11
C ARG A 190 4.93 -5.59 -12.35
N ALA A 191 5.21 -5.03 -13.53
CA ALA A 191 5.34 -5.80 -14.77
C ALA A 191 6.60 -6.67 -14.80
N ALA A 192 7.67 -6.26 -14.10
CA ALA A 192 8.95 -6.96 -14.07
C ALA A 192 9.03 -8.11 -13.05
N ARG A 193 8.11 -8.20 -12.08
CA ARG A 193 8.18 -9.21 -11.01
C ARG A 193 7.42 -10.49 -11.40
N PRO A 194 8.11 -11.64 -11.60
CA PRO A 194 7.42 -12.88 -11.94
C PRO A 194 6.52 -13.32 -10.78
N ARG A 195 5.26 -13.66 -11.07
CA ARG A 195 4.34 -14.25 -10.09
C ARG A 195 4.97 -15.57 -9.61
N PRO A 196 5.31 -15.74 -8.32
CA PRO A 196 5.80 -17.02 -7.85
C PRO A 196 4.68 -18.05 -8.02
N ARG A 197 4.92 -19.05 -8.87
CA ARG A 197 4.06 -20.24 -8.95
C ARG A 197 4.23 -20.96 -7.62
N VAL A 198 3.22 -20.86 -6.76
CA VAL A 198 3.18 -21.64 -5.51
C VAL A 198 3.00 -23.09 -5.90
N GLU A 199 4.08 -23.87 -5.85
CA GLU A 199 3.99 -25.32 -5.92
C GLU A 199 3.54 -25.82 -4.55
N LEU A 200 2.26 -26.18 -4.46
CA LEU A 200 1.68 -26.79 -3.27
C LEU A 200 2.30 -28.19 -3.12
N PHE A 201 3.09 -28.40 -2.07
CA PHE A 201 3.57 -29.72 -1.71
C PHE A 201 2.38 -30.62 -1.33
N GLY A 202 2.07 -31.61 -2.17
CA GLY A 202 1.29 -32.78 -1.78
C GLY A 202 -0.24 -32.70 -1.93
N THR A 203 -0.75 -32.40 -3.13
CA THR A 203 -2.10 -32.89 -3.49
C THR A 203 -1.96 -33.95 -4.58
N PRO A 204 -2.23 -35.25 -4.31
CA PRO A 204 -2.34 -36.20 -5.41
C PRO A 204 -3.50 -35.74 -6.29
N ALA A 205 -3.26 -35.69 -7.61
CA ALA A 205 -4.25 -35.30 -8.59
C ALA A 205 -5.55 -36.11 -8.35
N PRO A 206 -6.74 -35.46 -8.37
CA PRO A 206 -7.99 -36.19 -8.20
C PRO A 206 -8.11 -37.19 -9.35
N LYS A 207 -8.20 -38.48 -9.01
CA LYS A 207 -8.59 -39.52 -9.97
C LYS A 207 -9.97 -39.16 -10.51
N ALA A 208 -10.14 -39.30 -11.82
CA ALA A 208 -11.41 -39.07 -12.49
C ALA A 208 -12.42 -40.11 -12.01
N ASP A 209 -13.24 -39.75 -11.03
CA ASP A 209 -14.32 -40.62 -10.56
C ASP A 209 -15.52 -40.54 -11.50
N ALA A 210 -15.90 -41.72 -11.95
CA ALA A 210 -16.98 -41.99 -12.89
C ALA A 210 -18.33 -41.51 -12.36
N LYS A 211 -19.15 -40.94 -13.26
CA LYS A 211 -20.54 -40.57 -12.98
C LYS A 211 -21.33 -41.80 -12.47
N PRO A 212 -22.03 -41.72 -11.33
CA PRO A 212 -22.93 -42.79 -10.94
C PRO A 212 -24.18 -42.74 -11.83
N ARG A 213 -24.44 -43.83 -12.57
CA ARG A 213 -25.69 -44.06 -13.30
C ARG A 213 -26.75 -44.52 -12.29
N ILE A 214 -27.87 -43.82 -12.25
CA ILE A 214 -29.09 -44.26 -11.56
C ILE A 214 -29.82 -45.19 -12.53
N GLU A 215 -29.90 -46.48 -12.21
CA GLU A 215 -30.74 -47.44 -12.94
C GLU A 215 -32.05 -47.65 -12.17
N LEU A 216 -33.17 -47.34 -12.82
CA LEU A 216 -34.51 -47.64 -12.32
C LEU A 216 -34.85 -49.11 -12.64
N PHE A 217 -35.22 -49.86 -11.60
CA PHE A 217 -35.70 -51.24 -11.68
C PHE A 217 -37.20 -51.30 -12.01
N GLY A 218 -37.55 -52.19 -12.94
CA GLY A 218 -38.86 -52.86 -12.98
C GLY A 218 -39.73 -52.55 -14.20
N THR A 219 -39.73 -53.42 -15.21
CA THR A 219 -40.70 -54.52 -15.36
C THR A 219 -40.36 -55.35 -16.61
N ARG A 220 -40.31 -56.68 -16.45
CA ARG A 220 -40.21 -57.68 -17.52
C ARG A 220 -41.59 -57.90 -18.15
N ALA A 221 -41.64 -58.11 -19.47
CA ALA A 221 -42.09 -59.38 -20.06
C ALA A 221 -42.04 -59.36 -21.62
N ALA A 222 -41.60 -60.50 -22.18
CA ALA A 222 -41.92 -61.20 -23.44
C ALA A 222 -42.61 -60.43 -24.60
N SER A 223 -42.41 -60.68 -25.90
CA SER A 223 -42.11 -61.92 -26.66
C SER A 223 -41.87 -61.56 -28.14
N GLN A 224 -40.91 -62.24 -28.78
CA GLN A 224 -40.76 -62.69 -30.19
C GLN A 224 -41.31 -61.94 -31.44
N PRO A 225 -40.69 -62.19 -32.63
CA PRO A 225 -40.79 -61.37 -33.84
C PRO A 225 -41.86 -61.86 -34.82
N VAL A 226 -42.43 -60.95 -35.62
CA VAL A 226 -43.17 -61.31 -36.86
C VAL A 226 -42.92 -60.28 -37.96
N THR A 227 -42.45 -60.77 -39.08
CA THR A 227 -42.36 -60.14 -40.40
C THR A 227 -43.73 -59.98 -41.05
N ARG A 228 -43.97 -58.86 -41.76
CA ARG A 228 -44.78 -58.87 -42.99
C ARG A 228 -44.51 -57.65 -43.89
N LYS A 229 -44.45 -57.96 -45.19
CA LYS A 229 -44.30 -57.10 -46.38
C LYS A 229 -45.59 -56.31 -46.71
N GLN A 230 -45.43 -55.45 -47.73
CA GLN A 230 -46.42 -54.80 -48.63
C GLN A 230 -46.97 -53.45 -48.11
N GLU A 231 -47.12 -52.39 -48.91
CA GLU A 231 -46.97 -52.14 -50.34
C GLU A 231 -46.97 -50.61 -50.57
N ALA A 232 -46.09 -50.10 -51.44
CA ALA A 232 -46.36 -49.15 -52.52
C ALA A 232 -45.04 -48.91 -53.28
#